data_AF-A0A3S4IYA7-F1
#
_entry.id   AF-A0A3S4IYA7-F1
#
_cell.length_a   1.000
_cell.length_b   1.000
_cell.length_c   1.000
_cell.angle_alpha   90.00
_cell.angle_beta   90.00
_cell.angle_gamma   90.00
#
_symmetry.space_group_name_H-M   'P 1'
#
loop_
_entity.id
_entity.type
_entity.pdbx_description
1 polymer ?
#
loop_
_entity_poly.entity_id
_entity_poly.type
_entity_poly.pdbx_seq_one_letter_code
_entity_poly.pdbx_strand_id
1 'polypeptide(L)'
;MAELVDIARRWQAAEPDNEDAHYYLCKQRLLCGEGESLLADLCDFWQRYPSTQADDLLLGWCRQHRPDFFPLAVMAVEARCMADAEYVPGESARTRLLWADILHSGRLSPLGRSFVDSLFYKRKAMAWANSRLSTQGNPKRRCWICTGRRSRWCWRRFPKKSPFFAC
;
A
#
# COMPACT_ATOMS: atom_id res chain seq x y z
N MET A 1 -24.40 -8.12 -14.26
CA MET A 1 -22.98 -8.20 -13.83
C MET A 1 -22.60 -9.54 -13.21
N ALA A 2 -23.50 -10.27 -12.53
CA ALA A 2 -23.23 -11.62 -12.01
C ALA A 2 -22.72 -12.62 -13.08
N GLU A 3 -23.20 -12.51 -14.32
CA GLU A 3 -22.80 -13.38 -15.43
C GLU A 3 -21.30 -13.37 -15.73
N LEU A 4 -20.61 -12.23 -15.52
CA LEU A 4 -19.17 -12.15 -15.80
C LEU A 4 -18.35 -12.98 -14.81
N VAL A 5 -18.71 -12.91 -13.51
CA VAL A 5 -18.05 -13.68 -12.45
C VAL A 5 -18.21 -15.18 -12.70
N ASP A 6 -19.38 -15.61 -13.16
CA ASP A 6 -19.63 -17.03 -13.49
C ASP A 6 -18.83 -17.49 -14.71
N ILE A 7 -18.61 -16.62 -15.71
CA ILE A 7 -17.73 -16.91 -16.84
C ILE A 7 -16.27 -17.06 -16.38
N ALA A 8 -15.76 -16.15 -15.55
CA ALA A 8 -14.38 -16.26 -15.05
C ALA A 8 -14.17 -17.51 -14.19
N ARG A 9 -15.14 -17.89 -13.35
CA ARG A 9 -15.07 -19.13 -12.58
C ARG A 9 -14.97 -20.36 -13.48
N ARG A 10 -15.72 -20.39 -14.59
CA ARG A 10 -15.64 -21.49 -15.57
C ARG A 10 -14.28 -21.54 -16.26
N TRP A 11 -13.69 -20.39 -16.57
CA TRP A 11 -12.33 -20.32 -17.14
C TRP A 11 -11.28 -20.80 -16.15
N GLN A 12 -11.36 -20.36 -14.88
CA GLN A 12 -10.45 -20.83 -13.84
C GLN A 12 -10.57 -22.34 -13.59
N ALA A 13 -11.79 -22.90 -13.66
CA ALA A 13 -12.00 -24.34 -13.53
C ALA A 13 -11.46 -25.14 -14.73
N ALA A 14 -11.45 -24.54 -15.92
CA ALA A 14 -10.95 -25.18 -17.13
C ALA A 14 -9.40 -25.20 -17.19
N GLU A 15 -8.75 -24.17 -16.65
CA GLU A 15 -7.29 -24.04 -16.60
C GLU A 15 -6.83 -23.65 -15.18
N PRO A 16 -6.76 -24.61 -14.26
CA PRO A 16 -6.44 -24.34 -12.86
C PRO A 16 -4.99 -23.87 -12.65
N ASP A 17 -4.08 -24.24 -13.56
CA ASP A 17 -2.66 -23.87 -13.51
C ASP A 17 -2.37 -22.49 -14.11
N ASN A 18 -3.38 -21.82 -14.67
CA ASN A 18 -3.24 -20.49 -15.25
C ASN A 18 -3.30 -19.42 -14.14
N GLU A 19 -2.14 -18.93 -13.71
CA GLU A 19 -2.03 -17.89 -12.67
C GLU A 19 -2.81 -16.61 -13.02
N ASP A 20 -2.92 -16.26 -14.31
CA ASP A 20 -3.67 -15.09 -14.77
C ASP A 20 -5.20 -15.28 -14.60
N ALA A 21 -5.71 -16.52 -14.62
CA ALA A 21 -7.13 -16.80 -14.48
C ALA A 21 -7.66 -16.35 -13.10
N HIS A 22 -6.86 -16.54 -12.04
CA HIS A 22 -7.22 -16.10 -10.70
C HIS A 22 -7.20 -14.56 -10.61
N TYR A 23 -6.23 -13.90 -11.23
CA TYR A 23 -6.19 -12.43 -11.33
C TYR A 23 -7.48 -11.88 -11.97
N TYR A 24 -7.92 -12.44 -13.11
CA TYR A 24 -9.12 -11.96 -13.79
C TYR A 24 -10.38 -12.16 -12.96
N LEU A 25 -10.49 -13.26 -12.22
CA LEU A 25 -11.61 -13.48 -11.29
C LEU A 25 -11.63 -12.40 -10.19
N CYS A 26 -10.51 -12.16 -9.52
CA CYS A 26 -10.40 -11.12 -8.50
C CYS A 26 -10.73 -9.74 -9.06
N LYS A 27 -10.25 -9.43 -10.28
CA LYS A 27 -10.54 -8.16 -10.95
C LYS A 27 -12.02 -7.97 -11.24
N GLN A 28 -12.72 -9.01 -11.69
CA GLN A 28 -14.16 -8.92 -11.95
C GLN A 28 -14.97 -8.75 -10.67
N ARG A 29 -14.62 -9.48 -9.60
CA ARG A 29 -15.25 -9.33 -8.28
C ARG A 29 -15.07 -7.92 -7.73
N LEU A 30 -13.87 -7.36 -7.89
CA LEU A 30 -13.56 -5.98 -7.54
C LEU A 30 -14.41 -4.99 -8.36
N LEU A 31 -14.54 -5.20 -9.67
CA LEU A 31 -15.39 -4.36 -10.53
C LEU A 31 -16.88 -4.45 -10.18
N CYS A 32 -17.32 -5.61 -9.67
CA CYS A 32 -18.68 -5.79 -9.15
C CYS A 32 -18.90 -5.11 -7.78
N GLY A 33 -17.86 -4.51 -7.18
CA GLY A 33 -17.94 -3.85 -5.88
C GLY A 33 -18.04 -4.82 -4.71
N GLU A 34 -17.48 -6.03 -4.85
CA GLU A 34 -17.45 -6.99 -3.76
C GLU A 34 -16.60 -6.46 -2.59
N GLY A 35 -17.21 -6.36 -1.41
CA GLY A 35 -16.60 -5.76 -0.23
C GLY A 35 -15.65 -6.70 0.51
N GLU A 36 -15.85 -6.86 1.82
CA GLU A 36 -14.90 -7.56 2.71
C GLU A 36 -14.71 -9.05 2.37
N SER A 37 -15.68 -9.70 1.69
CA SER A 37 -15.54 -11.09 1.24
C SER A 37 -14.43 -11.29 0.19
N LEU A 38 -14.08 -10.24 -0.56
CA LEU A 38 -12.98 -10.29 -1.53
C LEU A 38 -11.62 -10.00 -0.87
N LEU A 39 -11.58 -9.31 0.27
CA LEU A 39 -10.32 -8.87 0.87
C LEU A 39 -9.42 -10.05 1.26
N ALA A 40 -9.99 -11.11 1.83
CA ALA A 40 -9.23 -12.31 2.21
C ALA A 40 -8.54 -12.94 0.99
N ASP A 41 -9.29 -13.15 -0.09
CA ASP A 41 -8.76 -13.72 -1.33
C ASP A 41 -7.68 -12.84 -1.97
N LEU A 42 -7.83 -11.50 -1.87
CA LEU A 42 -6.80 -10.57 -2.36
C LEU A 42 -5.53 -10.61 -1.53
N CYS A 43 -5.63 -10.70 -0.21
CA CYS A 43 -4.48 -10.84 0.67
C CYS A 43 -3.75 -12.16 0.40
N ASP A 44 -4.48 -13.28 0.33
CA ASP A 44 -3.93 -14.60 0.03
C ASP A 44 -3.23 -14.61 -1.33
N PHE A 45 -3.87 -14.04 -2.35
CA PHE A 45 -3.28 -13.91 -3.69
C PHE A 45 -2.01 -13.07 -3.67
N TRP A 46 -2.02 -11.93 -2.96
CA TRP A 46 -0.88 -11.02 -2.88
C TRP A 46 0.32 -11.62 -2.14
N GLN A 47 0.07 -12.43 -1.11
CA GLN A 47 1.12 -13.14 -0.40
C GLN A 47 1.72 -14.27 -1.24
N ARG A 48 0.87 -15.02 -1.95
CA ARG A 48 1.30 -16.20 -2.72
C ARG A 48 1.99 -15.82 -4.02
N TYR A 49 1.53 -14.75 -4.67
CA TYR A 49 2.01 -14.29 -5.97
C TYR A 49 2.28 -12.77 -5.94
N PRO A 50 3.34 -12.33 -5.27
CA PRO A 50 3.67 -10.91 -5.16
C PRO A 50 4.01 -10.32 -6.53
N SER A 51 3.06 -9.58 -7.10
CA SER A 51 3.17 -9.01 -8.45
C SER A 51 2.56 -7.61 -8.51
N THR A 52 2.85 -6.87 -9.59
CA THR A 52 2.23 -5.55 -9.84
C THR A 52 0.71 -5.69 -10.02
N GLN A 53 0.25 -6.80 -10.60
CA GLN A 53 -1.17 -7.10 -10.75
C GLN A 53 -1.86 -7.28 -9.39
N ALA A 54 -1.24 -8.02 -8.46
CA ALA A 54 -1.77 -8.20 -7.12
C ALA A 54 -1.80 -6.89 -6.33
N ASP A 55 -0.81 -6.01 -6.52
CA ASP A 55 -0.80 -4.67 -5.92
C ASP A 55 -2.00 -3.86 -6.37
N ASP A 56 -2.26 -3.84 -7.68
CA ASP A 56 -3.33 -3.02 -8.27
C ASP A 56 -4.71 -3.49 -7.79
N LEU A 57 -4.89 -4.80 -7.56
CA LEU A 57 -6.11 -5.35 -6.98
C LEU A 57 -6.32 -4.89 -5.53
N LEU A 58 -5.31 -5.03 -4.66
CA LEU A 58 -5.39 -4.58 -3.26
C LEU A 58 -5.61 -3.07 -3.16
N LEU A 59 -4.84 -2.29 -3.93
CA LEU A 59 -4.99 -0.83 -3.99
C LEU A 59 -6.36 -0.42 -4.52
N GLY A 60 -6.86 -1.11 -5.55
CA GLY A 60 -8.19 -0.91 -6.10
C GLY A 60 -9.28 -1.15 -5.06
N TRP A 61 -9.20 -2.26 -4.31
CA TRP A 61 -10.13 -2.59 -3.24
C TRP A 61 -10.09 -1.55 -2.11
N CYS A 62 -8.91 -1.19 -1.62
CA CYS A 62 -8.76 -0.15 -0.59
C CYS A 62 -9.36 1.18 -1.05
N ARG A 63 -9.12 1.59 -2.30
CA ARG A 63 -9.68 2.85 -2.83
C ARG A 63 -11.21 2.82 -2.85
N GLN A 64 -11.83 1.67 -3.12
CA GLN A 64 -13.29 1.53 -3.19
C GLN A 64 -13.96 1.42 -1.82
N HIS A 65 -13.43 0.58 -0.93
CA HIS A 65 -14.12 0.20 0.31
C HIS A 65 -13.53 0.84 1.57
N ARG A 66 -12.22 1.11 1.58
CA ARG A 66 -11.45 1.50 2.76
C ARG A 66 -10.39 2.57 2.43
N PRO A 67 -10.79 3.77 1.98
CA PRO A 67 -9.87 4.79 1.46
C PRO A 67 -8.82 5.23 2.49
N ASP A 68 -9.14 5.23 3.78
CA ASP A 68 -8.19 5.57 4.84
C ASP A 68 -7.04 4.55 5.01
N PHE A 69 -7.25 3.30 4.57
CA PHE A 69 -6.20 2.27 4.57
C PHE A 69 -5.36 2.28 3.29
N PHE A 70 -5.81 2.97 2.24
CA PHE A 70 -5.11 3.04 0.97
C PHE A 70 -3.66 3.54 1.11
N PRO A 71 -3.35 4.61 1.87
CA PRO A 71 -1.96 5.04 2.06
C PRO A 71 -1.07 3.96 2.69
N LEU A 72 -1.61 3.16 3.61
CA LEU A 72 -0.90 2.07 4.26
C LEU A 72 -0.66 0.91 3.28
N ALA A 73 -1.65 0.60 2.44
CA ALA A 73 -1.50 -0.41 1.39
C ALA A 73 -0.43 0.01 0.36
N VAL A 74 -0.37 1.29 -0.04
CA VAL A 74 0.70 1.81 -0.89
C VAL A 74 2.07 1.65 -0.23
N MET A 75 2.18 1.89 1.07
CA MET A 75 3.42 1.68 1.80
C MET A 75 3.84 0.20 1.84
N ALA A 76 2.89 -0.71 2.02
CA ALA A 76 3.18 -2.16 2.01
C ALA A 76 3.66 -2.63 0.63
N VAL A 77 3.01 -2.17 -0.44
CA VAL A 77 3.43 -2.42 -1.82
C VAL A 77 4.83 -1.88 -2.09
N GLU A 78 5.13 -0.64 -1.69
CA GLU A 78 6.45 -0.04 -1.89
C GLU A 78 7.53 -0.77 -1.09
N ALA A 79 7.25 -1.12 0.17
CA ALA A 79 8.19 -1.86 1.02
C ALA A 79 8.55 -3.23 0.43
N ARG A 80 7.56 -3.94 -0.16
CA ARG A 80 7.79 -5.23 -0.81
C ARG A 80 8.73 -5.10 -2.03
N CYS A 81 8.64 -4.00 -2.77
CA CYS A 81 9.53 -3.74 -3.91
C CYS A 81 10.97 -3.38 -3.51
N MET A 82 11.24 -3.18 -2.21
CA MET A 82 12.52 -2.74 -1.66
C MET A 82 13.12 -3.88 -0.81
N ALA A 83 13.47 -5.00 -1.45
CA ALA A 83 13.94 -6.20 -0.74
C ALA A 83 15.29 -6.03 -0.02
N ASP A 84 16.15 -5.10 -0.46
CA ASP A 84 17.54 -4.97 0.02
C ASP A 84 17.95 -3.52 0.42
N ALA A 85 17.00 -2.59 0.49
CA ALA A 85 17.27 -1.18 0.79
C ALA A 85 16.54 -0.70 2.05
N GLU A 86 17.13 0.28 2.75
CA GLU A 86 16.45 0.95 3.87
C GLU A 86 15.15 1.58 3.35
N TYR A 87 14.00 1.04 3.77
CA TYR A 87 12.71 1.50 3.28
C TYR A 87 12.42 2.94 3.77
N VAL A 88 12.41 3.87 2.82
CA VAL A 88 11.96 5.25 3.02
C VAL A 88 10.63 5.44 2.28
N PRO A 89 9.51 5.58 3.00
CA PRO A 89 8.20 5.74 2.37
C PRO A 89 8.15 6.91 1.38
N GLY A 90 7.61 6.65 0.19
CA GLY A 90 7.33 7.66 -0.82
C GLY A 90 8.53 8.10 -1.66
N GLU A 91 9.66 7.40 -1.62
CA GLU A 91 10.76 7.67 -2.57
C GLU A 91 10.34 7.47 -4.02
N SER A 92 9.54 6.44 -4.29
CA SER A 92 9.07 6.17 -5.64
C SER A 92 8.13 7.27 -6.15
N ALA A 93 8.27 7.62 -7.43
CA ALA A 93 7.34 8.52 -8.10
C ALA A 93 5.92 7.92 -8.13
N ARG A 94 5.82 6.58 -8.26
CA ARG A 94 4.56 5.83 -8.20
C ARG A 94 3.83 6.05 -6.88
N THR A 95 4.48 5.84 -5.73
CA THR A 95 3.86 6.07 -4.41
C THR A 95 3.38 7.51 -4.26
N ARG A 96 4.18 8.50 -4.68
CA ARG A 96 3.79 9.91 -4.59
C ARG A 96 2.56 10.24 -5.43
N LEU A 97 2.47 9.70 -6.64
CA LEU A 97 1.30 9.86 -7.50
C LEU A 97 0.06 9.21 -6.86
N LEU A 98 0.18 8.00 -6.30
CA LEU A 98 -0.92 7.32 -5.64
C LEU A 98 -1.42 8.07 -4.40
N TRP A 99 -0.51 8.63 -3.60
CA TRP A 99 -0.88 9.46 -2.44
C TRP A 99 -1.52 10.78 -2.83
N ALA A 100 -1.01 11.44 -3.87
CA ALA A 100 -1.63 12.66 -4.40
C ALA A 100 -3.04 12.36 -4.92
N ASP A 101 -3.21 11.29 -5.69
CA ASP A 101 -4.51 10.86 -6.21
C ASP A 101 -5.54 10.64 -5.09
N ILE A 102 -5.20 9.88 -4.04
CA ILE A 102 -6.14 9.64 -2.94
C ILE A 102 -6.43 10.91 -2.12
N LEU A 103 -5.46 11.82 -1.97
CA LEU A 103 -5.68 13.13 -1.34
C LEU A 103 -6.69 13.98 -2.13
N HIS A 104 -6.56 13.99 -3.45
CA HIS A 104 -7.43 14.74 -4.35
C HIS A 104 -8.81 14.07 -4.54
N SER A 105 -8.93 12.76 -4.33
CA SER A 105 -10.19 12.02 -4.48
C SER A 105 -11.32 12.46 -3.54
N GLY A 106 -10.99 13.19 -2.46
CA GLY A 106 -11.98 13.62 -1.48
C GLY A 106 -12.40 12.55 -0.47
N ARG A 107 -12.01 11.28 -0.67
CA ARG A 107 -12.52 10.11 0.05
C ARG A 107 -11.88 9.84 1.41
N LEU A 108 -10.77 10.51 1.71
CA LEU A 108 -10.06 10.36 2.98
C LEU A 108 -10.76 11.13 4.10
N SER A 109 -10.80 10.51 5.27
CA SER A 109 -11.16 11.18 6.52
C SER A 109 -10.12 12.26 6.88
N PRO A 110 -10.44 13.20 7.80
CA PRO A 110 -9.46 14.17 8.28
C PRO A 110 -8.19 13.52 8.84
N LEU A 111 -8.32 12.36 9.49
CA LEU A 111 -7.18 11.59 9.99
C LEU A 111 -6.35 11.02 8.83
N GLY A 112 -7.00 10.40 7.83
CA GLY A 112 -6.34 9.87 6.65
C GLY A 112 -5.59 10.95 5.87
N ARG A 113 -6.20 12.13 5.69
CA ARG A 113 -5.56 13.29 5.06
C ARG A 113 -4.33 13.75 5.84
N SER A 114 -4.47 13.97 7.16
CA SER A 114 -3.36 14.38 8.01
C SER A 114 -2.21 13.38 7.99
N PHE A 115 -2.52 12.07 7.93
CA PHE A 115 -1.52 11.03 7.79
C PHE A 115 -0.72 11.20 6.50
N VAL A 116 -1.39 11.30 5.35
CA VAL A 116 -0.72 11.47 4.05
C VAL A 116 0.05 12.79 3.98
N ASP A 117 -0.54 13.90 4.45
CA ASP A 117 0.13 15.20 4.53
C ASP A 117 1.40 15.12 5.39
N SER A 118 1.38 14.36 6.49
CA SER A 118 2.55 14.16 7.33
C SER A 118 3.68 13.41 6.61
N LEU A 119 3.36 12.51 5.68
CA LEU A 119 4.34 11.79 4.86
C LEU A 119 5.03 12.75 3.89
N PHE A 120 4.28 13.66 3.26
CA PHE A 120 4.84 14.73 2.42
C PHE A 120 5.65 15.76 3.24
N TYR A 121 5.15 16.17 4.41
CA TYR A 121 5.79 17.20 5.23
C TYR A 121 7.07 16.72 5.92
N LYS A 122 7.09 15.52 6.51
CA LYS A 122 8.30 14.91 7.09
C LYS A 122 9.43 14.84 6.06
N ARG A 123 9.09 14.63 4.80
CA ARG A 123 10.09 14.64 3.72
C ARG A 123 10.58 16.03 3.36
N LYS A 124 9.72 17.06 3.27
CA LYS A 124 10.20 18.43 3.09
C LYS A 124 11.19 18.82 4.19
N ALA A 125 10.90 18.44 5.43
CA ALA A 125 11.80 18.65 6.55
C ALA A 125 13.12 17.85 6.45
N MET A 126 13.07 16.57 6.05
CA MET A 126 14.27 15.74 5.87
C MET A 126 15.11 16.16 4.66
N ALA A 127 14.49 16.48 3.52
CA ALA A 127 15.18 16.97 2.33
C ALA A 127 15.85 18.32 2.59
N TRP A 128 15.19 19.21 3.34
CA TRP A 128 15.77 20.48 3.80
C TRP A 128 16.91 20.28 4.80
N ALA A 129 16.79 19.31 5.72
CA ALA A 129 17.87 18.99 6.67
C ALA A 129 19.08 18.39 5.94
N ASN A 130 18.85 17.48 5.00
CA ASN A 130 19.89 16.84 4.19
C ASN A 130 20.59 17.83 3.25
N SER A 131 19.88 18.82 2.69
CA SER A 131 20.49 19.85 1.83
C SER A 131 21.40 20.82 2.61
N ARG A 132 21.10 21.08 3.88
CA ARG A 132 22.01 21.80 4.79
C ARG A 132 23.21 20.96 5.21
N LEU A 133 23.01 19.66 5.40
CA LEU A 133 24.09 18.73 5.72
C LEU A 133 25.03 18.47 4.52
N SER A 134 24.55 18.59 3.28
CA SER A 134 25.38 18.44 2.09
C SER A 134 26.17 19.71 1.73
N THR A 135 25.74 20.89 2.20
CA THR A 135 26.50 22.15 2.05
C THR A 135 27.61 22.33 3.08
N GLN A 136 27.55 21.59 4.20
CA GLN A 136 28.66 21.49 5.16
C GLN A 136 29.39 20.16 4.93
N GLY A 137 30.55 20.18 4.28
CA GLY A 137 31.31 18.98 3.94
C GLY A 137 31.64 18.06 5.14
N ASN A 138 30.92 16.93 5.24
CA ASN A 138 31.30 15.60 5.76
C ASN A 138 31.63 15.42 7.28
N PRO A 139 31.53 14.20 7.86
CA PRO A 139 30.29 13.49 8.22
C PRO A 139 30.30 12.91 9.66
N LYS A 140 29.24 12.14 9.97
CA LYS A 140 29.13 11.16 11.07
C LYS A 140 28.95 11.77 12.46
N ARG A 141 27.70 11.89 12.93
CA ARG A 141 27.23 11.41 14.27
C ARG A 141 25.91 11.98 14.79
N ARG A 142 25.20 12.89 14.11
CA ARG A 142 24.10 13.64 14.80
C ARG A 142 22.65 13.32 14.45
N CYS A 143 22.34 12.40 13.52
CA CYS A 143 20.95 12.12 13.13
C CYS A 143 20.28 10.88 13.74
N TRP A 144 20.87 10.22 14.73
CA TRP A 144 20.28 9.00 15.33
C TRP A 144 19.32 9.25 16.50
N ILE A 145 19.28 10.47 17.05
CA ILE A 145 18.52 10.74 18.29
C ILE A 145 17.02 10.96 18.02
N CYS A 146 16.61 11.35 16.81
CA CYS A 146 15.21 11.63 16.49
C CYS A 146 14.45 10.42 15.90
N THR A 147 15.15 9.43 15.35
CA THR A 147 14.54 8.30 14.60
C THR A 147 14.14 7.11 15.48
N GLY A 148 14.76 6.92 16.65
CA GLY A 148 14.57 5.69 17.45
C GLY A 148 13.31 5.61 18.33
N ARG A 149 12.66 6.73 18.68
CA ARG A 149 11.54 6.75 19.65
C ARG A 149 10.13 6.82 19.07
N ARG A 150 9.93 7.32 17.84
CA ARG A 150 8.58 7.52 17.26
C ARG A 150 8.17 6.50 16.19
N SER A 151 9.10 5.85 15.52
CA SER A 151 8.83 4.72 14.60
C SER A 151 8.22 3.52 15.33
N ARG A 152 8.59 3.30 16.61
CA ARG A 152 7.96 2.29 17.49
C ARG A 152 6.48 2.56 17.82
N TRP A 153 6.00 3.80 17.66
CA TRP A 153 4.62 4.18 17.98
C TRP A 153 3.65 3.90 16.84
N CYS A 154 4.11 3.95 15.58
CA CYS A 154 3.27 3.66 14.41
C CYS A 154 2.92 2.17 14.31
N TRP A 155 3.87 1.30 14.67
CA TRP A 155 3.67 -0.16 14.70
C TRP A 155 2.82 -0.66 15.89
N ARG A 156 2.69 0.14 16.96
CA ARG A 156 1.89 -0.25 18.15
C ARG A 156 0.40 0.07 18.03
N ARG A 157 -0.02 0.83 17.01
CA ARG A 157 -1.42 1.20 16.78
C ARG A 157 -2.14 0.34 15.74
N PHE A 158 -1.46 -0.63 15.13
CA PHE A 158 -2.16 -1.73 14.51
C PHE A 158 -2.75 -2.59 15.62
N PRO A 159 -4.07 -2.77 15.71
CA PRO A 159 -4.60 -3.83 16.54
C PRO A 159 -3.97 -5.13 16.03
N LYS A 160 -3.39 -5.93 16.93
CA LYS A 160 -2.90 -7.30 16.64
C LYS A 160 -4.00 -8.24 16.08
N LYS A 161 -5.22 -7.74 15.91
CA LYS A 161 -6.39 -8.38 15.33
C LYS A 161 -6.79 -7.78 13.97
N SER A 162 -5.92 -7.00 13.33
CA SER A 162 -6.13 -6.57 11.94
C SER A 162 -5.63 -7.69 11.02
N PRO A 163 -6.45 -8.14 10.04
CA PRO A 163 -6.11 -9.26 9.17
C PRO A 163 -4.86 -9.04 8.31
N PHE A 164 -4.33 -7.80 8.25
CA PHE A 164 -3.09 -7.50 7.54
C PHE A 164 -1.82 -8.11 8.17
N PHE A 165 -1.89 -8.70 9.37
CA PHE A 165 -0.71 -9.25 10.06
C PHE A 165 -0.92 -10.64 10.68
N ALA A 166 -2.03 -11.32 10.40
CA ALA A 166 -2.23 -12.71 10.82
C ALA A 166 -3.02 -13.47 9.75
N CYS A 167 -2.35 -14.47 9.17
CA CYS A 167 -2.72 -15.25 7.98
C CYS A 167 -2.56 -14.48 6.67
#